data_AF-A0A2H1JZJ7-F1
#
_entry.id   AF-A0A2H1JZJ7-F1
#
_cell.length_a   1.000
_cell.length_b   1.000
_cell.length_c   1.000
_cell.angle_alpha   90.00
_cell.angle_beta   90.00
_cell.angle_gamma   90.00
#
_symmetry.space_group_name_H-M   'P 1'
#
loop_
_entity.id
_entity.type
_entity.pdbx_description
1 polymer ?
#
loop_
_entity_poly.entity_id
_entity_poly.type
_entity_poly.pdbx_seq_one_letter_code
_entity_poly.pdbx_strand_id
1 'polypeptide(L)'
;MSPTAPLGSESRLPAAWRPWRRPSPLAERGIGIANLVGRTTARAAQLTRAELRAGGQRLIRRAAVLRPCAIAVVGITAFRQAFDRPDAVLGV
;
A
#
# COMPACT_ATOMS: atom_id res chain seq x y z
N MET A 1 20.06 8.08 3.10
CA MET A 1 19.64 7.92 4.50
C MET A 1 18.75 9.11 4.82
N SER A 2 17.43 8.95 4.72
CA SER A 2 16.48 10.01 5.06
C SER A 2 16.38 10.15 6.59
N PRO A 3 16.24 11.36 7.13
CA PRO A 3 16.36 11.60 8.55
C PRO A 3 15.15 11.03 9.30
N THR A 4 15.41 10.09 10.21
CA THR A 4 14.46 9.68 11.25
C THR A 4 14.25 10.89 12.16
N ALA A 5 13.11 11.57 12.01
CA ALA A 5 12.69 12.57 13.00
C ALA A 5 12.63 11.91 14.39
N PRO A 6 13.14 12.54 15.45
CA PRO A 6 13.21 11.90 16.75
C PRO A 6 11.80 11.69 17.30
N LEU A 7 11.44 10.44 17.59
CA LEU A 7 10.21 10.00 18.27
C LEU A 7 10.07 10.53 19.73
N GLY A 8 10.84 11.56 20.10
CA GLY A 8 10.96 12.09 21.46
C GLY A 8 9.99 13.22 21.82
N SER A 9 9.49 13.99 20.85
CA SER A 9 8.40 14.95 21.09
C SER A 9 7.02 14.27 21.16
N GLU A 10 6.97 13.04 20.62
CA GLU A 10 5.89 12.05 20.70
C GLU A 10 5.20 12.09 22.05
N SER A 11 5.92 11.84 23.17
CA SER A 11 5.33 11.49 24.48
C SER A 11 4.50 12.58 25.16
N ARG A 12 4.55 13.84 24.68
CA ARG A 12 3.79 14.97 25.25
C ARG A 12 2.36 15.16 24.73
N LEU A 13 1.99 14.50 23.62
CA LEU A 13 0.62 14.61 23.10
C LEU A 13 -0.37 13.82 23.98
N PRO A 14 -1.57 14.38 24.30
CA PRO A 14 -2.62 13.65 25.00
C PRO A 14 -2.98 12.35 24.28
N ALA A 15 -3.31 11.28 25.03
CA ALA A 15 -3.64 9.98 24.44
C ALA A 15 -4.79 10.05 23.41
N ALA A 16 -5.76 10.94 23.62
CA ALA A 16 -6.86 11.21 22.70
C ALA A 16 -6.41 11.71 21.31
N TRP A 17 -5.20 12.28 21.21
CA TRP A 17 -4.64 12.84 19.98
C TRP A 17 -3.70 11.85 19.28
N ARG A 18 -3.71 10.57 19.68
CA ARG A 18 -2.87 9.50 19.09
C ARG A 18 -3.70 8.34 18.54
N PRO A 19 -4.68 8.60 17.65
CA PRO A 19 -5.54 7.54 17.13
C PRO A 19 -4.77 6.41 16.43
N TRP A 20 -3.57 6.68 15.88
CA TRP A 20 -2.71 5.68 15.23
C TRP A 20 -2.04 4.66 16.17
N ARG A 21 -2.05 4.89 17.49
CA ARG A 21 -1.58 3.89 18.46
C ARG A 21 -2.55 2.74 18.64
N ARG A 22 -3.83 2.98 18.33
CA ARG A 22 -4.82 1.90 18.30
C ARG A 22 -4.78 1.24 16.92
N PRO A 23 -5.08 -0.07 16.85
CA PRO A 23 -5.41 -0.69 15.57
C PRO A 23 -6.44 0.17 14.86
N SER A 24 -6.27 0.38 13.56
CA SER A 24 -7.29 1.09 12.79
C SER A 24 -8.58 0.25 12.76
N PRO A 25 -9.77 0.86 12.60
CA PRO A 25 -11.02 0.10 12.44
C PRO A 25 -10.97 -0.92 11.28
N LEU A 26 -10.11 -0.69 10.29
CA LEU A 26 -9.83 -1.63 9.20
C LEU A 26 -8.97 -2.81 9.69
N ALA A 27 -7.92 -2.54 10.45
CA ALA A 27 -7.07 -3.58 11.02
C ALA A 27 -7.86 -4.48 11.99
N GLU A 28 -8.77 -3.91 12.79
CA GLU A 28 -9.70 -4.67 13.65
C GLU A 28 -10.62 -5.61 12.84
N ARG A 29 -10.93 -5.24 11.59
CA ARG A 29 -11.70 -6.06 10.64
C ARG A 29 -10.83 -6.98 9.77
N GLY A 30 -9.53 -7.08 10.05
CA GLY A 30 -8.58 -7.88 9.26
C GLY A 30 -8.24 -7.30 7.88
N ILE A 31 -8.54 -6.01 7.65
CA ILE A 31 -8.30 -5.32 6.38
C ILE A 31 -6.98 -4.55 6.45
N GLY A 32 -6.05 -4.89 5.55
CA GLY A 32 -4.78 -4.18 5.36
C GLY A 32 -4.81 -3.24 4.15
N ILE A 33 -4.08 -2.13 4.23
CA ILE A 33 -3.84 -1.21 3.11
C ILE A 33 -2.35 -1.20 2.79
N ALA A 34 -2.02 -1.33 1.51
CA ALA A 34 -0.63 -1.26 1.04
C ALA A 34 -0.53 -0.48 -0.27
N ASN A 35 0.55 0.29 -0.41
CA ASN A 35 0.91 0.92 -1.67
C ASN A 35 1.66 -0.07 -2.57
N LEU A 36 1.27 -0.13 -3.85
CA LEU A 36 1.95 -0.93 -4.86
C LEU A 36 3.36 -0.37 -5.16
N VAL A 37 3.48 0.95 -5.21
CA VAL A 37 4.75 1.67 -5.38
C VAL A 37 4.92 2.65 -4.22
N GLY A 38 6.07 2.60 -3.54
CA GLY A 38 6.35 3.43 -2.36
C GLY A 38 6.84 4.85 -2.66
N ARG A 39 7.03 5.19 -3.94
CA ARG A 39 7.41 6.54 -4.36
C ARG A 39 6.18 7.47 -4.27
N THR A 40 6.36 8.60 -3.60
CA THR A 40 5.35 9.67 -3.59
C THR A 40 5.27 10.30 -4.98
N THR A 41 4.07 10.32 -5.56
CA THR A 41 3.79 10.95 -6.85
C THR A 41 2.58 11.86 -6.71
N ALA A 42 2.61 13.03 -7.35
CA ALA A 42 1.45 13.92 -7.41
C ALA A 42 0.29 13.28 -8.20
N ARG A 43 0.59 12.41 -9.18
CA ARG A 43 -0.40 11.65 -9.94
C ARG A 43 0.07 10.22 -10.20
N ALA A 44 -0.86 9.26 -10.11
CA ALA A 44 -0.59 7.85 -10.43
C ALA A 44 -0.05 7.64 -11.85
N ALA A 45 -0.42 8.50 -12.81
CA ALA A 45 0.07 8.46 -14.19
C ALA A 45 1.58 8.72 -14.33
N GLN A 46 2.24 9.23 -13.28
CA GLN A 46 3.69 9.46 -13.27
C GLN A 46 4.48 8.19 -12.91
N LEU A 47 3.81 7.09 -12.56
CA LEU A 47 4.45 5.81 -12.28
C LEU A 47 4.81 5.14 -13.61
N THR A 48 6.06 4.72 -13.73
CA THR A 48 6.52 3.97 -14.90
C THR A 48 6.04 2.52 -14.86
N ARG A 49 5.97 1.86 -16.02
CA ARG A 49 5.66 0.43 -16.09
C ARG A 49 6.66 -0.43 -15.29
N ALA A 50 7.93 -0.04 -15.28
CA ALA A 50 8.97 -0.74 -14.53
C ALA A 50 8.73 -0.65 -13.01
N GLU A 51 8.35 0.52 -12.50
CA GLU A 51 8.01 0.70 -11.09
C GLU A 51 6.78 -0.13 -10.69
N LEU A 52 5.75 -0.15 -11.55
CA LEU A 52 4.54 -0.93 -11.32
C LEU A 52 4.82 -2.44 -11.33
N ARG A 53 5.60 -2.94 -12.29
CA ARG A 53 6.04 -4.36 -12.33
C ARG A 53 6.83 -4.72 -11.08
N ALA A 54 7.80 -3.89 -10.68
CA ALA A 54 8.55 -4.11 -9.45
C ALA A 54 7.64 -4.09 -8.21
N GLY A 55 6.62 -3.23 -8.21
CA GLY A 55 5.56 -3.18 -7.20
C GLY A 55 4.74 -4.46 -7.14
N GLY A 56 4.28 -4.95 -8.29
CA GLY A 56 3.55 -6.21 -8.41
C GLY A 56 4.34 -7.39 -7.86
N GLN A 57 5.63 -7.48 -8.21
CA GLN A 57 6.51 -8.54 -7.69
C GLN A 57 6.69 -8.47 -6.17
N ARG A 58 6.78 -7.26 -5.60
CA ARG A 58 6.78 -7.08 -4.13
C ARG A 58 5.45 -7.49 -3.51
N LEU A 59 4.33 -7.16 -4.14
CA LEU A 59 3.00 -7.52 -3.67
C LEU A 59 2.82 -9.04 -3.65
N ILE A 60 3.25 -9.75 -4.69
CA ILE A 60 3.21 -11.23 -4.75
C ILE A 60 3.99 -11.85 -3.59
N ARG A 61 5.22 -11.37 -3.34
CA ARG A 61 6.02 -11.84 -2.19
C ARG A 61 5.32 -11.59 -0.85
N ARG A 62 4.68 -10.43 -0.68
CA ARG A 62 3.91 -10.13 0.54
C ARG A 62 2.68 -11.03 0.66
N ALA A 63 1.97 -11.28 -0.43
CA ALA A 63 0.79 -12.14 -0.46
C ALA A 63 1.13 -13.58 -0.04
N ALA A 64 2.29 -14.09 -0.47
CA ALA A 64 2.75 -15.42 -0.07
C ALA A 64 2.98 -15.55 1.45
N VAL A 65 3.44 -14.48 2.10
CA VAL A 65 3.68 -14.46 3.56
C VAL A 65 2.39 -14.19 4.34
N LEU A 66 1.64 -13.16 3.93
CA LEU A 66 0.45 -12.68 4.64
C LEU A 66 -0.79 -13.53 4.39
N ARG A 67 -0.82 -14.28 3.28
CA ARG A 67 -1.92 -15.15 2.85
C ARG A 67 -3.31 -14.51 3.02
N PRO A 68 -3.55 -13.31 2.45
CA PRO A 68 -4.87 -12.70 2.52
C PRO A 68 -5.89 -13.49 1.68
N CYS A 69 -7.16 -13.48 2.07
CA CYS A 69 -8.23 -14.13 1.31
C CYS A 69 -8.40 -13.53 -0.10
N ALA A 70 -8.17 -12.22 -0.24
CA ALA A 70 -8.22 -11.51 -1.51
C ALA A 70 -7.32 -10.26 -1.48
N ILE A 71 -6.92 -9.77 -2.65
CA ILE A 71 -6.22 -8.49 -2.82
C ILE A 71 -6.99 -7.65 -3.83
N ALA A 72 -7.46 -6.49 -3.38
CA ALA A 72 -8.06 -5.48 -4.25
C ALA A 72 -6.99 -4.48 -4.72
N VAL A 73 -6.83 -4.33 -6.03
CA VAL A 73 -5.95 -3.33 -6.62
C VAL A 73 -6.78 -2.17 -7.15
N VAL A 74 -6.58 -0.99 -6.58
CA VAL A 74 -7.30 0.22 -7.01
C VAL A 74 -6.66 0.75 -8.30
N GLY A 75 -7.34 0.50 -9.43
CA GLY A 75 -6.96 0.99 -10.76
C GLY A 75 -6.58 -0.12 -11.75
N ILE A 76 -7.44 -0.34 -12.74
CA ILE A 76 -7.25 -1.40 -13.74
C ILE A 76 -5.98 -1.21 -14.58
N THR A 77 -5.63 0.03 -14.95
CA THR A 77 -4.40 0.31 -15.72
C THR A 77 -3.14 -0.07 -14.95
N ALA A 78 -3.09 0.27 -13.65
CA ALA A 78 -1.96 -0.09 -12.80
C ALA A 78 -1.86 -1.61 -12.62
N PHE A 79 -3.00 -2.30 -12.46
CA PHE A 79 -3.05 -3.76 -12.42
C PHE A 79 -2.52 -4.39 -13.71
N ARG A 80 -3.06 -4.00 -14.87
CA ARG A 80 -2.65 -4.51 -16.19
C ARG A 80 -1.14 -4.36 -16.39
N GLN A 81 -0.58 -3.19 -16.02
CA GLN A 81 0.84 -2.89 -16.16
C GLN A 81 1.72 -3.64 -15.14
N ALA A 82 1.27 -3.77 -13.89
CA ALA A 82 2.02 -4.42 -12.82
C ALA A 82 2.12 -5.95 -12.99
N PHE A 83 1.08 -6.58 -13.55
CA PHE A 83 0.96 -8.03 -13.67
C PHE A 83 1.04 -8.55 -15.12
N ASP A 84 1.28 -7.67 -16.08
CA ASP A 84 1.37 -8.00 -17.52
C ASP A 84 0.12 -8.69 -18.06
N ARG A 85 -1.05 -8.16 -17.67
CA ARG A 85 -2.37 -8.69 -18.04
C ARG A 85 -3.16 -7.64 -18.83
N PRO A 86 -2.85 -7.37 -20.11
CA PRO A 86 -3.46 -6.30 -20.88
C PRO A 86 -5.00 -6.44 -21.00
N ASP A 87 -5.50 -7.67 -21.08
CA ASP A 87 -6.92 -7.97 -21.28
C ASP A 87 -7.71 -8.10 -19.96
N ALA A 88 -7.09 -7.81 -18.81
CA ALA A 88 -7.80 -7.87 -17.54
C ALA A 88 -8.97 -6.88 -17.53
N VAL A 89 -10.16 -7.35 -17.18
CA VAL A 89 -11.36 -6.53 -17.02
C VAL A 89 -11.52 -6.11 -15.55
N LEU A 90 -12.29 -5.06 -15.30
CA LEU A 90 -12.72 -4.73 -13.94
C LEU A 90 -13.52 -5.91 -13.38
N GLY A 91 -13.19 -6.30 -12.14
CA GLY A 91 -14.01 -7.25 -11.40
C GLY A 91 -15.33 -6.58 -11.02
N VAL A 92 -16.42 -7.32 -11.20
CA VAL A 92 -17.78 -6.99 -10.70
C VAL A 92 -18.02 -7.69 -9.37
#